data_AF-A0AAU5N4M1-F1
#
_entry.id   AF-A0AAU5N4M1-F1
#
_cell.length_a   1.000
_cell.length_b   1.000
_cell.length_c   1.000
_cell.angle_alpha   90.00
_cell.angle_beta   90.00
_cell.angle_gamma   90.00
#
_symmetry.space_group_name_H-M   'P 1'
#
loop_
_entity.id
_entity.type
_entity.pdbx_description
1 polymer ?
#
loop_
_entity_poly.entity_id
_entity_poly.type
_entity_poly.pdbx_seq_one_letter_code
_entity_poly.pdbx_strand_id
1 'polypeptide(L)' 'MAPLRSRSVPTPVADGMRRLMRRLGLRYGAADFVVGPGGGWTFLEVNPCGQWDWIQGATGLPVAEAIADDLQGAT' A
#
# COMPACT_ATOMS: atom_id res chain seq x y z
N MET A 1 7.89 -13.83 -15.80
CA MET A 1 7.08 -13.18 -14.74
C MET A 1 6.30 -12.05 -15.39
N ALA A 2 5.01 -11.90 -15.13
CA ALA A 2 4.25 -10.78 -15.70
C ALA A 2 4.73 -9.44 -15.08
N PRO A 3 4.73 -8.33 -15.83
CA PRO A 3 5.13 -7.04 -15.28
C PRO A 3 4.14 -6.58 -14.21
N LEU A 4 4.68 -5.93 -13.17
CA LEU A 4 3.86 -5.27 -12.16
C LEU A 4 3.06 -4.15 -12.82
N ARG A 5 1.81 -3.99 -12.40
CA ARG A 5 0.91 -2.96 -12.90
C ARG A 5 0.18 -2.33 -11.73
N SER A 6 0.04 -1.01 -11.77
CA SER A 6 -0.82 -0.30 -10.84
C SER A 6 -2.29 -0.67 -11.09
N ARG A 7 -3.07 -0.71 -10.00
CA ARG A 7 -4.52 -0.95 -10.03
C ARG A 7 -5.19 0.02 -9.08
N SER A 8 -6.37 0.50 -9.45
CA SER A 8 -7.21 1.27 -8.53
C SER A 8 -7.69 0.40 -7.37
N VAL A 9 -7.53 0.91 -6.15
CA VAL A 9 -8.02 0.27 -4.93
C VAL A 9 -9.47 0.69 -4.69
N PRO A 10 -10.42 -0.23 -4.49
CA PRO A 10 -11.80 0.14 -4.17
C PRO A 10 -11.91 0.96 -2.89
N THR A 11 -12.79 1.96 -2.86
CA THR A 11 -12.99 2.85 -1.70
C THR A 11 -13.15 2.09 -0.38
N PRO A 12 -13.96 1.02 -0.27
CA PRO A 12 -14.11 0.30 1.00
C PRO A 12 -12.81 -0.35 1.49
N VAL A 13 -11.96 -0.81 0.56
CA VAL A 13 -10.65 -1.42 0.89
C VAL A 13 -9.69 -0.35 1.38
N ALA A 14 -9.63 0.80 0.69
CA ALA A 14 -8.79 1.93 1.10
C ALA A 14 -9.18 2.46 2.48
N ASP A 15 -10.49 2.61 2.76
CA ASP A 15 -10.98 3.08 4.05
C ASP A 15 -10.73 2.07 5.18
N GLY A 16 -10.88 0.78 4.88
CA GLY A 16 -10.50 -0.31 5.76
C GLY A 16 -9.03 -0.24 6.14
N MET A 17 -8.15 -0.04 5.15
CA MET A 17 -6.71 0.05 5.38
C MET A 17 -6.34 1.28 6.21
N ARG A 18 -6.91 2.45 5.91
CA ARG A 18 -6.71 3.67 6.74
C ARG A 18 -7.13 3.46 8.19
N ARG A 19 -8.24 2.77 8.44
CA ARG A 19 -8.68 2.40 9.80
C ARG A 19 -7.69 1.47 10.49
N LEU A 20 -7.18 0.46 9.77
CA LEU A 20 -6.21 -0.49 10.31
C LEU A 20 -4.90 0.22 10.67
N MET A 21 -4.35 1.03 9.78
CA MET A 21 -3.12 1.81 10.01
C MET A 21 -3.24 2.69 11.26
N ARG A 22 -4.35 3.45 11.38
CA ARG A 22 -4.63 4.25 12.59
C ARG A 22 -4.73 3.40 13.85
N ARG A 23 -5.37 2.23 13.78
CA ARG A 23 -5.52 1.34 14.94
C ARG A 23 -4.20 0.76 15.41
N LEU A 24 -3.28 0.51 14.48
CA LEU A 24 -1.94 -0.01 14.76
C LEU A 24 -0.90 1.08 15.05
N GLY A 25 -1.24 2.35 14.88
CA GLY A 25 -0.30 3.47 15.03
C GLY A 25 0.78 3.52 13.94
N LEU A 26 0.50 2.98 12.76
CA LEU A 26 1.45 2.92 11.65
C LEU A 26 1.29 4.14 10.74
N ARG A 27 2.42 4.78 10.41
CA ARG A 27 2.50 5.80 9.35
C ARG A 27 2.77 5.18 7.98
N TYR A 28 3.49 4.05 7.96
CA TYR A 28 3.81 3.29 6.76
C TYR A 28 3.56 1.79 6.97
N GLY A 29 3.17 1.10 5.90
CA GLY A 29 3.05 -0.35 5.85
C GLY A 29 2.79 -0.82 4.42
N ALA A 30 3.44 -1.93 4.03
CA ALA A 30 3.15 -2.64 2.80
C ALA A 30 2.09 -3.69 3.09
N ALA A 31 0.95 -3.63 2.38
CA ALA A 31 -0.18 -4.52 2.62
C ALA A 31 -0.44 -5.44 1.43
N ASP A 32 -0.62 -6.73 1.73
CA ASP A 32 -0.84 -7.76 0.73
C ASP A 32 -2.31 -8.17 0.65
N PHE A 33 -2.79 -8.32 -0.58
CA PHE A 33 -4.16 -8.72 -0.90
C PHE A 33 -4.19 -9.78 -1.99
N VAL A 34 -5.11 -10.73 -1.86
CA VAL A 34 -5.53 -11.60 -2.96
C VAL A 34 -6.78 -11.02 -3.60
N VAL A 35 -6.74 -10.80 -4.91
CA VAL A 35 -7.94 -10.40 -5.68
C VAL A 35 -8.49 -11.61 -6.42
N GLY A 36 -9.66 -12.08 -5.99
CA GLY A 36 -10.33 -13.22 -6.61
C GLY A 36 -10.89 -12.92 -8.01
N PRO A 37 -11.28 -13.95 -8.78
CA PRO A 37 -11.82 -13.78 -10.13
C PRO A 37 -13.07 -12.89 -10.22
N GLY A 38 -13.88 -12.87 -9.16
CA GLY A 38 -15.05 -11.98 -9.03
C GLY A 38 -14.72 -10.55 -8.58
N GLY A 39 -13.45 -10.19 -8.47
CA GLY A 39 -12.99 -8.87 -8.04
C GLY A 39 -13.01 -8.64 -6.53
N GLY A 40 -13.31 -9.65 -5.72
CA GLY A 40 -13.25 -9.57 -4.26
C GLY A 40 -11.81 -9.50 -3.75
N TRP A 41 -11.56 -8.64 -2.75
CA TRP A 41 -10.24 -8.42 -2.15
C TRP A 41 -10.18 -9.08 -0.78
N THR A 42 -9.22 -9.98 -0.59
CA THR A 42 -8.94 -10.64 0.69
C THR A 42 -7.64 -10.08 1.26
N PHE A 43 -7.70 -9.43 2.42
CA PHE A 43 -6.53 -8.96 3.15
C PHE A 43 -5.73 -10.15 3.71
N LEU A 44 -4.41 -10.12 3.53
CA LEU A 44 -3.51 -11.13 4.09
C LEU A 44 -2.76 -10.58 5.29
N GLU A 45 -1.97 -9.53 5.07
CA GLU A 45 -1.12 -8.93 6.08
C GLU A 45 -0.81 -7.47 5.80
N VAL A 46 -0.25 -6.80 6.81
CA VAL A 46 0.46 -5.54 6.65
C VAL A 46 1.82 -5.67 7.32
N ASN A 47 2.89 -5.45 6.55
CA ASN A 47 4.26 -5.41 7.03
C ASN A 47 4.70 -3.94 7.26
N PRO A 48 4.91 -3.50 8.51
CA PRO A 48 5.35 -2.14 8.83
C PRO A 48 6.71 -1.75 8.23
N CYS A 49 7.51 -2.73 7.83
CA CYS A 49 8.85 -2.55 7.25
C CYS A 49 8.96 -3.22 5.88
N GLY A 50 7.84 -3.42 5.18
CA GLY A 50 7.86 -4.05 3.86
C GLY A 50 8.64 -3.22 2.84
N GLN A 51 9.37 -3.90 1.95
CA GLN A 51 10.15 -3.25 0.90
C GLN A 51 9.24 -2.62 -0.16
N TRP A 52 9.58 -1.41 -0.59
CA TRP A 52 8.81 -0.63 -1.57
C TRP A 52 9.62 -0.26 -2.82
N ASP A 53 10.94 -0.37 -2.78
CA ASP A 53 11.88 0.12 -3.79
C ASP A 53 11.65 -0.53 -5.16
N TRP A 54 11.43 -1.85 -5.18
CA TRP A 54 11.14 -2.59 -6.39
C TRP A 54 9.78 -2.24 -7.01
N ILE A 55 8.78 -1.86 -6.20
CA ILE A 55 7.47 -1.38 -6.67
C ILE A 55 7.63 -0.01 -7.31
N GLN A 56 8.32 0.91 -6.64
CA GLN A 56 8.61 2.24 -7.18
C GLN A 56 9.35 2.13 -8.50
N GLY A 57 10.41 1.31 -8.57
CA GLY A 57 11.15 1.08 -9.81
C GLY A 57 10.29 0.51 -10.94
N ALA A 58 9.35 -0.37 -10.63
CA ALA A 58 8.48 -0.99 -11.64
C ALA A 58 7.27 -0.13 -12.06
N THR A 59 6.80 0.77 -11.20
CA THR A 59 5.55 1.52 -11.43
C THR A 59 5.75 3.03 -11.64
N GLY A 60 6.91 3.57 -11.27
CA GLY A 60 7.17 5.01 -11.27
C GLY A 60 6.42 5.79 -10.18
N LEU A 61 5.82 5.10 -9.20
CA LEU A 61 5.14 5.76 -8.08
C LEU A 61 6.16 6.42 -7.13
N PRO A 62 5.87 7.63 -6.62
CA PRO A 62 6.81 8.39 -5.79
C PRO A 62 6.75 7.98 -4.31
N VAL A 63 7.08 6.72 -4.01
CA VAL A 63 6.97 6.16 -2.65
C VAL A 63 8.03 6.76 -1.72
N ALA A 64 9.27 6.91 -2.20
CA ALA A 64 10.36 7.52 -1.46
C ALA A 64 10.03 8.96 -1.04
N GLU A 65 9.48 9.74 -1.97
CA GLU A 65 9.06 11.13 -1.76
C GLU A 65 7.93 11.19 -0.74
N ALA A 66 6.91 10.34 -0.88
CA ALA A 66 5.81 10.29 0.09
C ALA A 66 6.28 9.94 1.51
N ILE A 67 7.26 9.03 1.65
CA ILE A 67 7.88 8.72 2.94
C ILE A 67 8.68 9.92 3.47
N ALA A 68 9.45 10.60 2.62
CA ALA A 68 10.20 11.79 3.01
C ALA A 68 9.27 12.92 3.48
N ASP A 69 8.17 13.17 2.76
CA ASP A 69 7.14 14.16 3.11
C ASP A 69 6.50 13.82 4.46
N ASP A 70 6.20 12.54 4.72
CA ASP A 70 5.68 12.06 6.01
C ASP A 70 6.69 12.32 7.15
N LEU A 71 7.97 12.02 6.94
CA LEU A 71 9.02 12.27 7.92
C LEU A 71 9.26 13.77 8.19
N GLN A 72 9.05 14.63 7.19
CA GLN A 72 9.14 16.09 7.33
C GLN A 72 7.90 16.73 7.97
N GLY A 73 6.81 15.98 8.12
CA GLY A 73 5.53 16.52 8.63
C GLY A 73 4.75 17.33 7.60
N ALA A 74 4.96 17.07 6.31
CA ALA A 74 4.28 17.74 5.20
C ALA A 74 2.95 17.07 4.79
N THR A 75 2.44 16.14 5.59
CA THR A 75 1.22 15.33 5.35
C THR A 75 0.19 15.45 6.45
#